data_AF-A0A7K7N0I1-F1
#
_entry.id   AF-A0A7K7N0I1-F1
#
_cell.length_a   1.000
_cell.length_b   1.000
_cell.length_c   1.000
_cell.angle_alpha   90.00
_cell.angle_beta   90.00
_cell.angle_gamma   90.00
#
_symmetry.space_group_name_H-M   'P 1'
#
loop_
_entity.id
_entity.type
_entity.pdbx_description
1 polymer ?
#
loop_
_entity_poly.entity_id
_entity_poly.type
_entity_poly.pdbx_seq_one_letter_code
_entity_poly.pdbx_strand_id
1 'polypeptide(L)'
;LQQEKAEWENLNKLLMRRGLKPVSLAAPQSCRNISDMIVLDSQSSLGIRLALKTLVEDTDRQQKMMQGLMEANRHLRDEIQQERGWASRQEQRANDLENVVKNIKSKIRQLEDETIAKVCQQQNQVKELQKDQQISQAKYQQQQEKLQEQEEIIARLQKELCKVGMEEQRRVAAQNKMFCQFCKRAPKSLLDQQYINTVIFSFTKNLKQFIFPNRQYKKDEDQVQREVKSKEEFLNLDATPNYRALLTSFQKQLIETKARNEQLLLENINLKKDLEIRPTAQELKLYKHQVKKLEKTLKKTVQ
;
A
#
# COMPACT_ATOMS: atom_id res chain seq x y z
N LEU A 1 87.90 -8.75 -61.12
CA LEU A 1 86.92 -8.52 -62.21
C LEU A 1 85.75 -9.52 -62.21
N GLN A 2 85.96 -10.85 -62.25
CA GLN A 2 84.83 -11.81 -62.25
C GLN A 2 83.97 -11.76 -60.96
N GLN A 3 84.61 -11.66 -59.79
CA GLN A 3 83.91 -11.54 -58.51
C GLN A 3 83.11 -10.25 -58.39
N GLU A 4 83.67 -9.13 -58.84
CA GLU A 4 82.99 -7.82 -58.87
C GLU A 4 81.76 -7.83 -59.80
N LYS A 5 81.85 -8.49 -60.96
CA LYS A 5 80.70 -8.69 -61.86
C LYS A 5 79.58 -9.49 -61.18
N ALA A 6 79.92 -10.57 -60.48
CA ALA A 6 78.94 -11.39 -59.76
C ALA A 6 78.26 -10.62 -58.60
N GLU A 7 79.00 -9.78 -57.88
CA GLU A 7 78.45 -8.94 -56.81
C GLU A 7 77.53 -7.84 -57.36
N TRP A 8 77.88 -7.22 -58.49
CA TRP A 8 76.99 -6.29 -59.21
C TRP A 8 75.76 -6.98 -59.78
N GLU A 9 75.86 -8.19 -60.30
CA GLU A 9 74.71 -8.99 -60.74
C GLU A 9 73.75 -9.30 -59.59
N ASN A 10 74.28 -9.64 -58.40
CA ASN A 10 73.46 -9.88 -57.22
C ASN A 10 72.76 -8.59 -56.73
N LEU A 11 73.45 -7.46 -56.77
CA LEU A 11 72.87 -6.15 -56.42
C LEU A 11 71.81 -5.72 -57.45
N ASN A 12 72.06 -5.96 -58.74
CA ASN A 12 71.10 -5.71 -59.82
C ASN A 12 69.84 -6.56 -59.67
N LYS A 13 69.94 -7.83 -59.25
CA LYS A 13 68.76 -8.65 -58.93
C LYS A 13 67.93 -8.02 -57.81
N LEU A 14 68.59 -7.44 -56.80
CA LEU A 14 67.92 -6.78 -55.68
C LEU A 14 67.25 -5.47 -56.11
N LEU A 15 67.93 -4.65 -56.91
CA LEU A 15 67.38 -3.42 -57.49
C LEU A 15 66.17 -3.71 -58.38
N MET A 16 66.25 -4.72 -59.23
CA MET A 16 65.15 -5.12 -60.12
C MET A 16 63.93 -5.63 -59.35
N ARG A 17 64.11 -6.36 -58.24
CA ARG A 17 63.00 -6.75 -57.33
C ARG A 17 62.28 -5.53 -56.74
N ARG A 18 62.94 -4.39 -56.68
CA ARG A 18 62.42 -3.10 -56.20
C ARG A 18 61.98 -2.17 -57.34
N GLY A 19 61.98 -2.65 -58.59
CA GLY A 19 61.59 -1.85 -59.77
C GLY A 19 62.63 -0.81 -60.20
N LEU A 20 63.85 -0.87 -59.67
CA LEU A 20 64.95 0.04 -60.01
C LEU A 20 65.76 -0.52 -61.20
N LYS A 21 66.33 0.38 -62.01
CA LYS A 21 67.14 0.00 -63.18
C LYS A 21 68.48 -0.63 -62.75
N PRO A 22 68.97 -1.66 -63.48
CA PRO A 22 70.24 -2.32 -63.16
C PRO A 22 71.44 -1.46 -63.59
N VAL A 23 72.53 -1.57 -62.85
CA VAL A 23 73.81 -0.94 -63.18
C VAL A 23 74.55 -1.81 -64.20
N SER A 24 74.84 -1.29 -65.38
CA SER A 24 75.58 -2.01 -66.43
C SER A 24 77.09 -1.74 -66.34
N LEU A 25 77.90 -2.80 -66.47
CA LEU A 25 79.36 -2.71 -66.52
C LEU A 25 79.80 -2.73 -68.00
N ALA A 26 80.37 -1.63 -68.50
CA ALA A 26 80.88 -1.54 -69.86
C ALA A 26 82.23 -2.26 -70.02
N ALA A 27 82.46 -2.92 -71.15
CA ALA A 27 83.74 -3.56 -71.46
C ALA A 27 84.77 -2.53 -71.96
N PRO A 28 86.06 -2.60 -71.55
CA PRO A 28 87.08 -1.58 -71.87
C PRO A 28 87.31 -1.29 -73.36
N GLN A 29 86.94 -2.23 -74.24
CA GLN A 29 87.25 -2.19 -75.69
C GLN A 29 86.08 -1.68 -76.55
N SER A 30 84.92 -1.37 -75.97
CA SER A 30 83.69 -1.00 -76.70
C SER A 30 83.32 0.49 -76.65
N CYS A 31 84.17 1.34 -76.08
CA CYS A 31 83.78 2.69 -75.65
C CYS A 31 84.21 3.78 -76.66
N ARG A 32 83.28 4.28 -77.50
CA ARG A 32 83.51 5.48 -78.34
C ARG A 32 82.89 6.77 -77.77
N ASN A 33 81.89 6.70 -76.90
CA ASN A 33 81.23 7.85 -76.27
C ASN A 33 81.35 7.78 -74.74
N ILE A 34 82.16 8.66 -74.16
CA ILE A 34 82.48 8.71 -72.72
C ILE A 34 81.49 9.64 -71.96
N SER A 35 80.68 10.44 -72.67
CA SER A 35 79.84 11.48 -72.09
C SER A 35 78.78 10.98 -71.09
N ASP A 36 78.30 9.75 -71.25
CA ASP A 36 77.24 9.15 -70.42
C ASP A 36 77.76 8.05 -69.48
N MET A 37 79.09 7.86 -69.39
CA MET A 37 79.72 6.78 -68.62
C MET A 37 80.63 7.31 -67.53
N ILE A 38 80.45 6.80 -66.31
CA ILE A 38 81.29 7.13 -65.16
C ILE A 38 82.36 6.04 -65.02
N VAL A 39 83.62 6.42 -65.15
CA VAL A 39 84.76 5.55 -64.88
C VAL A 39 85.07 5.61 -63.39
N LEU A 40 85.00 4.46 -62.72
CA LEU A 40 85.30 4.33 -61.30
C LEU A 40 86.58 3.52 -61.13
N ASP A 41 87.42 3.94 -60.18
CA ASP A 41 88.48 3.09 -59.68
C ASP A 41 87.90 1.97 -58.79
N SER A 42 88.70 0.93 -58.55
CA SER A 42 88.23 -0.26 -57.82
C SER A 42 87.72 0.07 -56.41
N GLN A 43 88.33 1.07 -55.75
CA GLN A 43 87.93 1.50 -54.41
C GLN A 43 86.59 2.25 -54.42
N SER A 44 86.38 3.18 -55.37
CA SER A 44 85.10 3.88 -55.49
C SER A 44 83.96 2.95 -55.93
N SER A 45 84.22 1.99 -56.83
CA SER A 45 83.23 0.96 -57.22
C SER A 45 82.80 0.12 -56.01
N LEU A 46 83.75 -0.31 -55.18
CA LEU A 46 83.46 -1.05 -53.95
C LEU A 46 82.64 -0.20 -52.97
N GLY A 47 83.04 1.07 -52.76
CA GLY A 47 82.33 2.00 -51.88
C GLY A 47 80.87 2.24 -52.31
N ILE A 48 80.63 2.49 -53.60
CA ILE A 48 79.29 2.69 -54.15
C ILE A 48 78.46 1.41 -54.04
N ARG A 49 79.04 0.24 -54.31
CA ARG A 49 78.35 -1.06 -54.19
C ARG A 49 77.91 -1.33 -52.76
N LEU A 50 78.79 -1.09 -51.78
CA LEU A 50 78.46 -1.23 -50.37
C LEU A 50 77.36 -0.24 -49.96
N ALA A 51 77.47 1.03 -50.36
CA ALA A 51 76.46 2.04 -50.08
C ALA A 51 75.08 1.66 -50.66
N LEU A 52 75.02 1.24 -51.93
CA LEU A 52 73.78 0.79 -52.57
C LEU A 52 73.21 -0.46 -51.88
N LYS A 53 74.05 -1.43 -51.52
CA LYS A 53 73.60 -2.63 -50.80
C LYS A 53 72.97 -2.26 -49.46
N THR A 54 73.64 -1.44 -48.66
CA THR A 54 73.14 -0.99 -47.35
C THR A 54 71.86 -0.16 -47.49
N LEU A 55 71.75 0.72 -48.49
CA LEU A 55 70.54 1.52 -48.72
C LEU A 55 69.33 0.65 -49.08
N VAL A 56 69.53 -0.37 -49.92
CA VAL A 56 68.42 -1.27 -50.29
C VAL A 56 68.02 -2.14 -49.09
N GLU A 57 68.97 -2.66 -48.33
CA GLU A 57 68.69 -3.41 -47.09
C GLU A 57 67.96 -2.54 -46.04
N ASP A 58 68.33 -1.26 -45.90
CA ASP A 58 67.64 -0.33 -45.00
C ASP A 58 66.22 0.00 -45.49
N THR A 59 66.03 0.21 -46.80
CA THR A 59 64.70 0.41 -47.39
C THR A 59 63.79 -0.79 -47.13
N ASP A 60 64.33 -2.01 -47.23
CA ASP A 60 63.60 -3.25 -46.92
C ASP A 60 63.19 -3.32 -45.45
N ARG A 61 64.09 -2.93 -44.55
CA ARG A 61 63.81 -2.86 -43.11
C ARG A 61 62.74 -1.82 -42.81
N GLN A 62 62.84 -0.63 -43.40
CA GLN A 62 61.86 0.45 -43.25
C GLN A 62 60.48 0.03 -43.78
N GLN A 63 60.42 -0.65 -44.93
CA GLN A 63 59.16 -1.15 -45.47
C GLN A 63 58.49 -2.18 -44.54
N LYS A 64 59.26 -3.13 -43.99
CA LYS A 64 58.74 -4.10 -43.01
C LYS A 64 58.23 -3.41 -41.75
N MET A 65 58.97 -2.43 -41.24
CA MET A 65 58.56 -1.63 -40.08
C MET A 65 57.27 -0.87 -40.38
N MET A 66 57.15 -0.22 -41.54
CA MET A 66 55.95 0.49 -41.96
C MET A 66 54.74 -0.45 -42.07
N GLN A 67 54.92 -1.66 -42.62
CA GLN A 67 53.86 -2.68 -42.66
C GLN A 67 53.41 -3.08 -41.25
N GLY A 68 54.35 -3.39 -40.35
CA GLY A 68 54.03 -3.71 -38.96
C GLY A 68 53.33 -2.56 -38.22
N LEU A 69 53.74 -1.31 -38.47
CA LEU A 69 53.07 -0.14 -37.92
C LEU A 69 51.65 0.04 -38.47
N MET A 70 51.42 -0.22 -39.76
CA MET A 70 50.08 -0.16 -40.35
C MET A 70 49.15 -1.24 -39.77
N GLU A 71 49.66 -2.46 -39.59
CA GLU A 71 48.92 -3.56 -38.97
C GLU A 71 48.59 -3.24 -37.50
N ALA A 72 49.58 -2.78 -36.73
CA ALA A 72 49.36 -2.36 -35.34
C ALA A 72 48.36 -1.20 -35.25
N ASN A 73 48.43 -0.20 -36.13
CA ASN A 73 47.47 0.90 -36.16
C ASN A 73 46.05 0.42 -36.46
N ARG A 74 45.90 -0.56 -37.36
CA ARG A 74 44.60 -1.17 -37.66
C ARG A 74 44.04 -1.90 -36.45
N HIS A 75 44.85 -2.73 -35.78
CA HIS A 75 44.43 -3.42 -34.55
C HIS A 75 44.02 -2.43 -33.46
N LEU A 76 44.79 -1.37 -33.24
CA LEU A 76 44.44 -0.32 -32.27
C LEU A 76 43.12 0.37 -32.61
N ARG A 77 42.81 0.60 -33.89
CA ARG A 77 41.52 1.17 -34.30
C ARG A 77 40.37 0.21 -33.99
N ASP A 78 40.56 -1.08 -34.24
CA ASP A 78 39.54 -2.10 -33.97
C ASP A 78 39.28 -2.22 -32.46
N GLU A 79 40.33 -2.20 -31.63
CA GLU A 79 40.22 -2.17 -30.16
C GLU A 79 39.50 -0.91 -29.67
N ILE A 80 39.86 0.28 -30.17
CA ILE A 80 39.18 1.54 -29.81
C ILE A 80 37.69 1.47 -30.17
N GLN A 81 37.35 0.91 -31.32
CA GLN A 81 35.96 0.78 -31.74
C GLN A 81 35.18 -0.20 -30.85
N GLN A 82 35.82 -1.31 -30.45
CA GLN A 82 35.24 -2.27 -29.53
C GLN A 82 35.00 -1.64 -28.15
N GLU A 83 36.01 -0.95 -27.59
CA GLU A 83 35.92 -0.25 -26.31
C GLU A 83 34.86 0.85 -26.33
N ARG A 84 34.73 1.61 -27.41
CA ARG A 84 33.62 2.57 -27.58
C ARG A 84 32.27 1.88 -27.54
N GLY A 85 32.14 0.72 -28.18
CA GLY A 85 30.93 -0.11 -28.10
C GLY A 85 30.63 -0.61 -26.69
N TRP A 86 31.67 -1.01 -25.94
CA TRP A 86 31.54 -1.40 -24.53
C TRP A 86 31.12 -0.23 -23.64
N ALA A 87 31.76 0.93 -23.79
CA ALA A 87 31.45 2.16 -23.06
C ALA A 87 30.00 2.60 -23.30
N SER A 88 29.54 2.62 -24.56
CA SER A 88 28.16 3.00 -24.91
C SER A 88 27.13 2.06 -24.28
N ARG A 89 27.38 0.74 -24.29
CA ARG A 89 26.49 -0.23 -23.59
C ARG A 89 26.47 0.00 -22.09
N GLN A 90 27.61 0.33 -21.50
CA GLN A 90 27.72 0.57 -20.06
C GLN A 90 27.04 1.88 -19.65
N GLU A 91 27.16 2.93 -20.46
CA GLU A 91 26.45 4.20 -20.30
C GLU A 91 24.93 3.99 -20.37
N GLN A 92 24.45 3.24 -21.37
CA GLN A 92 23.02 2.93 -21.48
C GLN A 92 22.50 2.21 -20.23
N ARG A 93 23.24 1.22 -19.73
CA ARG A 93 22.89 0.51 -18.47
C ARG A 93 22.87 1.45 -17.27
N ALA A 94 23.81 2.40 -17.19
CA ALA A 94 23.84 3.39 -16.12
C ALA A 94 22.61 4.32 -16.18
N ASN A 95 22.23 4.78 -17.37
CA ASN A 95 21.05 5.61 -17.59
C ASN A 95 19.75 4.86 -17.24
N ASP A 96 19.63 3.59 -17.62
CA ASP A 96 18.47 2.76 -17.28
C ASP A 96 18.34 2.58 -15.76
N LEU A 97 19.46 2.33 -15.06
CA LEU A 97 19.50 2.25 -13.60
C LEU A 97 19.17 3.59 -12.93
N GLU A 98 19.64 4.71 -13.46
CA GLU A 98 19.29 6.05 -12.97
C GLU A 98 17.79 6.30 -13.07
N ASN A 99 17.17 5.93 -14.20
CA ASN A 99 15.72 6.03 -14.39
C ASN A 99 14.95 5.16 -13.38
N VAL A 100 15.40 3.93 -13.14
CA VAL A 100 14.80 3.05 -12.10
C VAL A 100 14.93 3.69 -10.73
N VAL A 101 16.10 4.21 -10.36
CA VAL A 101 16.31 4.90 -9.07
C VAL A 101 15.42 6.13 -8.95
N LYS A 102 15.26 6.92 -10.00
CA LYS A 102 14.36 8.08 -10.03
C LYS A 102 12.91 7.68 -9.80
N ASN A 103 12.45 6.59 -10.42
CA ASN A 103 11.11 6.05 -10.25
C ASN A 103 10.87 5.47 -8.84
N ILE A 104 11.87 4.79 -8.27
CA ILE A 104 11.79 4.31 -6.89
C ILE A 104 11.72 5.50 -5.91
N LYS A 105 12.55 6.53 -6.11
CA LYS A 105 12.52 7.75 -5.29
C LYS A 105 11.17 8.46 -5.34
N SER A 106 10.56 8.60 -6.53
CA SER A 106 9.23 9.20 -6.64
C SER A 106 8.16 8.34 -5.97
N LYS A 107 8.24 7.00 -6.10
CA LYS A 107 7.30 6.10 -5.43
C LYS A 107 7.41 6.13 -3.92
N ILE A 108 8.64 6.19 -3.38
CA ILE A 108 8.87 6.34 -1.94
C ILE A 108 8.22 7.63 -1.43
N ARG A 109 8.48 8.79 -2.08
CA ARG A 109 7.88 10.07 -1.70
C ARG A 109 6.35 10.02 -1.72
N GLN A 110 5.78 9.43 -2.78
CA GLN A 110 4.32 9.26 -2.86
C GLN A 110 3.77 8.44 -1.68
N LEU A 111 4.43 7.32 -1.34
CA LEU A 111 3.99 6.48 -0.23
C LEU A 111 4.15 7.19 1.12
N GLU A 112 5.24 7.94 1.31
CA GLU A 112 5.46 8.77 2.50
C GLU A 112 4.35 9.83 2.63
N ASP A 113 4.03 10.55 1.55
CA ASP A 113 2.97 11.56 1.53
C ASP A 113 1.58 10.94 1.81
N GLU A 114 1.28 9.78 1.21
CA GLU A 114 0.04 9.04 1.47
C GLU A 114 -0.06 8.57 2.93
N THR A 115 1.06 8.11 3.52
CA THR A 115 1.11 7.72 4.93
C THR A 115 0.91 8.92 5.84
N ILE A 116 1.58 10.05 5.58
CA ILE A 116 1.42 11.29 6.34
C ILE A 116 -0.03 11.76 6.27
N ALA A 117 -0.63 11.77 5.08
CA ALA A 117 -2.03 12.16 4.90
C ALA A 117 -3.00 11.27 5.70
N LYS A 118 -2.80 9.94 5.68
CA LYS A 118 -3.61 8.99 6.47
C LYS A 118 -3.46 9.22 7.96
N VAL A 119 -2.24 9.43 8.45
CA VAL A 119 -1.98 9.71 9.88
C VAL A 119 -2.65 11.03 10.29
N CYS A 120 -2.55 12.09 9.47
CA CYS A 120 -3.24 13.35 9.71
C CYS A 120 -4.76 13.18 9.78
N GLN A 121 -5.34 12.42 8.85
CA GLN A 121 -6.77 12.12 8.84
C GLN A 121 -7.21 11.36 10.11
N GLN A 122 -6.48 10.30 10.47
CA GLN A 122 -6.74 9.51 11.68
C GLN A 122 -6.62 10.36 12.94
N GLN A 123 -5.60 11.21 13.02
CA GLN A 123 -5.41 12.12 14.15
C GLN A 123 -6.59 13.08 14.31
N ASN A 124 -7.14 13.59 13.20
CA ASN A 124 -8.33 14.43 13.24
C ASN A 124 -9.57 13.66 13.70
N GLN A 125 -9.76 12.42 13.24
CA GLN A 125 -10.86 11.56 13.71
C GLN A 125 -10.76 11.28 15.21
N VAL A 126 -9.56 10.98 15.72
CA VAL A 126 -9.33 10.77 17.16
C VAL A 126 -9.65 12.02 17.96
N LYS A 127 -9.27 13.22 17.47
CA LYS A 127 -9.60 14.49 18.13
C LYS A 127 -11.11 14.72 18.21
N GLU A 128 -11.86 14.42 17.15
CA GLU A 128 -13.33 14.55 17.18
C GLU A 128 -13.96 13.53 18.14
N LEU A 129 -13.51 12.28 18.13
CA LEU A 129 -13.98 11.26 19.08
C LEU A 129 -13.69 11.64 20.54
N GLN A 130 -12.55 12.27 20.81
CA GLN A 130 -12.22 12.78 22.14
C GLN A 130 -13.19 13.89 22.59
N LYS A 131 -13.58 14.80 21.68
CA LYS A 131 -14.60 15.82 21.99
C LYS A 131 -15.96 15.17 22.27
N ASP A 132 -16.38 14.21 21.44
CA ASP A 132 -17.64 13.48 21.64
C ASP A 132 -17.67 12.71 22.95
N GLN A 133 -16.53 12.12 23.35
CA GLN A 133 -16.37 11.47 24.64
C GLN A 133 -16.55 12.45 25.80
N GLN A 134 -15.92 13.62 25.74
CA GLN A 134 -16.07 14.66 26.78
C GLN A 134 -17.52 15.15 26.88
N ILE A 135 -18.19 15.40 25.75
CA ILE A 135 -19.60 15.82 25.72
C ILE A 135 -20.49 14.73 26.33
N SER A 136 -20.26 13.47 25.97
CA SER A 136 -21.04 12.34 26.48
C SER A 136 -20.80 12.12 27.98
N GLN A 137 -19.57 12.30 28.45
CA GLN A 137 -19.22 12.23 29.88
C GLN A 137 -19.91 13.33 30.69
N ALA A 138 -19.92 14.57 30.20
CA ALA A 138 -20.62 15.67 30.83
C ALA A 138 -22.14 15.42 30.92
N LYS A 139 -22.75 14.89 29.85
CA LYS A 139 -24.17 14.49 29.84
C LYS A 139 -24.46 13.39 30.85
N TYR A 140 -23.59 12.39 30.97
CA TYR A 140 -23.74 11.32 31.94
C TYR A 140 -23.71 11.85 33.38
N GLN A 141 -22.75 12.71 33.71
CA GLN A 141 -22.67 13.36 35.02
C GLN A 141 -23.93 14.16 35.35
N GLN A 142 -24.42 14.97 34.40
CA GLN A 142 -25.64 15.74 34.57
C GLN A 142 -26.88 14.84 34.81
N GLN A 143 -26.97 13.70 34.12
CA GLN A 143 -28.06 12.74 34.34
C GLN A 143 -27.96 12.07 35.71
N GLN A 144 -26.74 11.77 36.16
CA GLN A 144 -26.48 11.19 37.47
C GLN A 144 -26.90 12.14 38.60
N GLU A 145 -26.59 13.42 38.51
CA GLU A 145 -27.04 14.46 39.47
C GLU A 145 -28.57 14.54 39.52
N LYS A 146 -29.24 14.60 38.36
CA LYS A 146 -30.71 14.60 38.30
C LYS A 146 -31.34 13.37 38.93
N LEU A 147 -30.71 12.20 38.78
CA LEU A 147 -31.20 10.97 39.37
C LEU A 147 -31.08 11.01 40.90
N GLN A 148 -29.96 11.52 41.43
CA GLN A 148 -29.80 11.73 42.87
C GLN A 148 -30.84 12.71 43.43
N GLU A 149 -31.07 13.85 42.75
CA GLU A 149 -32.11 14.81 43.14
C GLU A 149 -33.51 14.16 43.20
N GLN A 150 -33.83 13.31 42.21
CA GLN A 150 -35.10 12.58 42.18
C GLN A 150 -35.21 11.57 43.32
N GLU A 151 -34.15 10.82 43.63
CA GLU A 151 -34.10 9.90 44.76
C GLU A 151 -34.33 10.63 46.09
N GLU A 152 -33.73 11.80 46.27
CA GLU A 152 -33.95 12.64 47.46
C GLU A 152 -35.40 13.17 47.55
N ILE A 153 -36.00 13.57 46.43
CA ILE A 153 -37.41 13.97 46.38
C ILE A 153 -38.31 12.79 46.75
N ILE A 154 -38.07 11.61 46.18
CA ILE A 154 -38.85 10.40 46.48
C ILE A 154 -38.74 10.06 47.97
N ALA A 155 -37.54 10.07 48.55
CA ALA A 155 -37.33 9.81 49.97
C ALA A 155 -38.07 10.82 50.86
N ARG A 156 -38.06 12.11 50.51
CA ARG A 156 -38.83 13.15 51.21
C ARG A 156 -40.33 12.90 51.12
N LEU A 157 -40.86 12.63 49.93
CA LEU A 157 -42.28 12.37 49.72
C LEU A 157 -42.75 11.11 50.45
N GLN A 158 -41.96 10.03 50.43
CA GLN A 158 -42.24 8.81 51.19
C GLN A 158 -42.35 9.10 52.69
N LYS A 159 -41.45 9.92 53.25
CA LYS A 159 -41.49 10.33 54.66
C LYS A 159 -42.74 11.11 55.01
N GLU A 160 -43.14 12.07 54.16
CA GLU A 160 -44.39 12.84 54.36
C GLU A 160 -45.63 11.95 54.24
N LEU A 161 -45.65 11.03 53.27
CA LEU A 161 -46.77 10.09 53.08
C LEU A 161 -46.93 9.16 54.29
N CYS A 162 -45.81 8.69 54.89
CA CYS A 162 -45.85 7.95 56.15
C CYS A 162 -46.41 8.80 57.31
N LYS A 163 -46.00 10.06 57.46
CA LYS A 163 -46.53 10.96 58.52
C LYS A 163 -48.03 11.17 58.37
N VAL A 164 -48.48 11.56 57.18
CA VAL A 164 -49.89 11.77 56.87
C VAL A 164 -50.69 10.48 57.07
N GLY A 165 -50.15 9.33 56.63
CA GLY A 165 -50.76 8.03 56.87
C GLY A 165 -50.95 7.71 58.35
N MET A 166 -49.94 7.99 59.19
CA MET A 166 -50.04 7.80 60.64
C MET A 166 -51.05 8.76 61.30
N GLU A 167 -51.11 10.01 60.86
CA GLU A 167 -52.10 10.99 61.34
C GLU A 167 -53.53 10.60 60.97
N GLU A 168 -53.75 10.17 59.73
CA GLU A 168 -55.05 9.70 59.25
C GLU A 168 -55.48 8.42 59.99
N GLN A 169 -54.55 7.47 60.22
CA GLN A 169 -54.82 6.28 61.01
C GLN A 169 -55.27 6.64 62.44
N ARG A 170 -54.62 7.62 63.08
CA ARG A 170 -55.03 8.14 64.39
C ARG A 170 -56.41 8.79 64.35
N ARG A 171 -56.69 9.60 63.32
CA ARG A 171 -57.99 10.27 63.13
C ARG A 171 -59.12 9.23 62.98
N VAL A 172 -58.92 8.22 62.13
CA VAL A 172 -59.88 7.12 61.92
C VAL A 172 -60.05 6.30 63.21
N ALA A 173 -58.98 5.98 63.93
CA ALA A 173 -59.06 5.28 65.20
C ALA A 173 -59.86 6.08 66.26
N ALA A 174 -59.66 7.39 66.34
CA ALA A 174 -60.40 8.28 67.23
C ALA A 174 -61.90 8.35 66.84
N GLN A 175 -62.20 8.50 65.55
CA GLN A 175 -63.57 8.48 65.05
C GLN A 175 -64.27 7.14 65.32
N ASN A 176 -63.61 6.01 65.04
CA ASN A 176 -64.14 4.68 65.34
C ASN A 176 -64.38 4.48 66.83
N LYS A 177 -63.47 4.96 67.69
CA LYS A 177 -63.66 4.90 69.15
C LYS A 177 -64.89 5.70 69.58
N MET A 178 -65.08 6.92 69.08
CA MET A 178 -66.28 7.72 69.35
C MET A 178 -67.54 7.05 68.80
N PHE A 179 -67.50 6.53 67.58
CA PHE A 179 -68.62 5.81 66.97
C PHE A 179 -69.03 4.59 67.80
N CYS A 180 -68.06 3.78 68.24
CA CYS A 180 -68.34 2.66 69.14
C CYS A 180 -68.93 3.11 70.48
N GLN A 181 -68.47 4.23 71.06
CA GLN A 181 -69.07 4.78 72.28
C GLN A 181 -70.51 5.25 72.04
N PHE A 182 -70.79 5.86 70.89
CA PHE A 182 -72.14 6.25 70.48
C PHE A 182 -73.05 5.03 70.31
N CYS A 183 -72.61 4.00 69.58
CA CYS A 183 -73.36 2.74 69.42
C CYS A 183 -73.63 2.03 70.76
N LYS A 184 -72.72 2.16 71.75
CA LYS A 184 -72.94 1.62 73.11
C LYS A 184 -73.99 2.39 73.91
N ARG A 185 -74.21 3.67 73.61
CA ARG A 185 -75.19 4.57 74.24
C ARG A 185 -76.53 4.66 73.51
N ALA A 186 -76.63 4.07 72.32
CA ALA A 186 -77.85 4.07 71.53
C ALA A 186 -78.96 3.22 72.19
N PRO A 187 -80.24 3.67 72.20
CA PRO A 187 -81.34 2.92 72.79
C PRO A 187 -81.51 1.56 72.07
N LYS A 188 -81.50 0.46 72.81
CA LYS A 188 -81.72 -0.90 72.27
C LYS A 188 -83.20 -1.26 72.22
N SER A 189 -84.02 -0.38 71.63
CA SER A 189 -85.43 -0.64 71.35
C SER A 189 -85.54 -1.36 69.99
N LEU A 190 -86.41 -2.38 69.88
CA LEU A 190 -86.60 -3.16 68.65
C LEU A 190 -87.00 -2.27 67.45
N LEU A 191 -87.70 -1.15 67.69
CA LEU A 191 -88.13 -0.21 66.64
C LEU A 191 -86.96 0.66 66.14
N ASP A 192 -86.09 1.13 67.04
CA ASP A 192 -84.92 1.95 66.68
C ASP A 192 -83.87 1.13 65.91
N GLN A 193 -83.72 -0.15 66.26
CA GLN A 193 -82.81 -1.05 65.57
C GLN A 193 -83.27 -1.36 64.13
N GLN A 194 -84.59 -1.40 63.92
CA GLN A 194 -85.16 -1.56 62.58
C GLN A 194 -84.90 -0.31 61.74
N TYR A 195 -85.06 0.89 62.31
CA TYR A 195 -84.80 2.17 61.64
C TYR A 195 -83.31 2.37 61.30
N ILE A 196 -82.40 2.04 62.22
CA ILE A 196 -80.95 2.12 62.00
C ILE A 196 -80.52 1.19 60.86
N ASN A 197 -81.06 -0.03 60.78
CA ASN A 197 -80.72 -0.97 59.71
C ASN A 197 -81.22 -0.50 58.32
N THR A 198 -82.40 0.13 58.23
CA THR A 198 -82.88 0.72 56.97
C THR A 198 -82.04 1.90 56.54
N VAL A 199 -81.63 2.75 57.49
CA VAL A 199 -80.74 3.90 57.22
C VAL A 199 -79.36 3.41 56.79
N ILE A 200 -78.76 2.44 57.49
CA ILE A 200 -77.47 1.86 57.08
C ILE A 200 -77.58 1.21 55.70
N PHE A 201 -78.65 0.46 55.42
CA PHE A 201 -78.86 -0.17 54.12
C PHE A 201 -79.00 0.87 52.99
N SER A 202 -79.76 1.95 53.21
CA SER A 202 -79.94 3.01 52.20
C SER A 202 -78.65 3.80 51.96
N PHE A 203 -77.91 4.17 53.02
CA PHE A 203 -76.61 4.83 52.89
C PHE A 203 -75.56 3.93 52.24
N THR A 204 -75.53 2.63 52.57
CA THR A 204 -74.62 1.66 51.95
C THR A 204 -74.94 1.46 50.47
N LYS A 205 -76.23 1.45 50.11
CA LYS A 205 -76.68 1.38 48.71
C LYS A 205 -76.27 2.64 47.94
N ASN A 206 -76.48 3.83 48.50
CA ASN A 206 -76.06 5.10 47.90
C ASN A 206 -74.53 5.18 47.75
N LEU A 207 -73.76 4.78 48.75
CA LEU A 207 -72.29 4.74 48.67
C LEU A 207 -71.79 3.77 47.59
N LYS A 208 -72.37 2.58 47.49
CA LYS A 208 -72.06 1.63 46.42
C LYS A 208 -72.39 2.22 45.05
N GLN A 209 -73.46 3.01 44.94
CA GLN A 209 -73.84 3.70 43.71
C GLN A 209 -72.90 4.84 43.32
N PHE A 210 -72.17 5.46 44.25
CA PHE A 210 -71.13 6.47 43.93
C PHE A 210 -69.73 5.86 43.68
N ILE A 211 -69.40 4.74 44.33
CA ILE A 211 -68.07 4.11 44.25
C ILE A 211 -67.93 3.21 43.01
N PHE A 212 -68.99 2.47 42.62
CA PHE A 212 -68.93 1.58 41.45
C PHE A 212 -68.75 2.31 40.11
N PRO A 213 -69.45 3.44 39.83
CA PRO A 213 -69.21 4.22 38.63
C PRO A 213 -67.79 4.77 38.57
N ASN A 214 -67.24 5.27 39.68
CA ASN A 214 -65.84 5.75 39.73
C ASN A 214 -64.79 4.64 39.48
N ARG A 215 -65.12 3.36 39.76
CA ARG A 215 -64.31 2.21 39.35
C ARG A 215 -64.44 1.86 37.87
N GLN A 216 -65.57 2.20 37.24
CA GLN A 216 -65.79 2.06 35.80
C GLN A 216 -65.12 3.18 35.00
N TYR A 217 -65.16 4.44 35.48
CA TYR A 217 -64.41 5.54 34.87
C TYR A 217 -62.89 5.31 34.86
N LYS A 218 -62.33 4.67 35.91
CA LYS A 218 -60.92 4.23 35.91
C LYS A 218 -60.61 3.12 34.91
N LYS A 219 -61.60 2.32 34.50
CA LYS A 219 -61.43 1.30 33.45
C LYS A 219 -61.66 1.88 32.06
N ASP A 220 -62.53 2.88 31.92
CA ASP A 220 -62.80 3.57 30.66
C ASP A 220 -61.67 4.52 30.25
N GLU A 221 -60.95 5.18 31.17
CA GLU A 221 -59.70 5.88 30.82
C GLU A 221 -58.63 4.92 30.29
N ASP A 222 -58.54 3.72 30.88
CA ASP A 222 -57.63 2.64 30.47
C ASP A 222 -58.05 1.93 29.17
N GLN A 223 -59.30 2.08 28.74
CA GLN A 223 -59.90 1.39 27.57
C GLN A 223 -60.13 2.34 26.39
N VAL A 224 -60.50 3.61 26.63
CA VAL A 224 -60.59 4.67 25.60
C VAL A 224 -59.21 5.08 25.10
N GLN A 225 -58.15 5.01 25.93
CA GLN A 225 -56.77 5.10 25.42
C GLN A 225 -56.33 3.87 24.60
N ARG A 226 -57.01 2.72 24.75
CA ARG A 226 -56.65 1.46 24.09
C ARG A 226 -57.36 1.25 22.75
N GLU A 227 -58.59 1.73 22.60
CA GLU A 227 -59.40 1.46 21.40
C GLU A 227 -59.30 2.52 20.28
N VAL A 228 -58.84 3.75 20.57
CA VAL A 228 -58.55 4.74 19.51
C VAL A 228 -57.16 4.51 18.87
N LYS A 229 -56.29 3.70 19.49
CA LYS A 229 -54.94 3.41 18.96
C LYS A 229 -54.85 2.14 18.10
N SER A 230 -55.87 1.29 18.08
CA SER A 230 -55.68 -0.09 17.63
C SER A 230 -55.89 -0.37 16.13
N LYS A 231 -56.16 0.62 15.27
CA LYS A 231 -56.33 0.36 13.83
C LYS A 231 -55.58 1.28 12.85
N GLU A 232 -54.90 2.32 13.32
CA GLU A 232 -54.02 3.14 12.47
C GLU A 232 -52.55 3.19 12.92
N GLU A 233 -52.20 2.70 14.13
CA GLU A 233 -50.80 2.70 14.60
C GLU A 233 -50.00 1.45 14.20
N PHE A 234 -50.59 0.42 13.59
CA PHE A 234 -49.85 -0.78 13.17
C PHE A 234 -48.94 -0.61 11.93
N LEU A 235 -48.91 0.60 11.35
CA LEU A 235 -47.88 1.00 10.37
C LEU A 235 -47.08 2.24 10.81
N ASN A 236 -47.30 2.75 12.01
CA ASN A 236 -46.41 3.76 12.60
C ASN A 236 -45.26 3.04 13.30
N LEU A 237 -44.36 2.50 12.48
CA LEU A 237 -42.97 2.20 12.84
C LEU A 237 -42.16 3.49 13.12
N ASP A 238 -42.76 4.44 13.85
CA ASP A 238 -42.02 5.48 14.59
C ASP A 238 -41.43 4.88 15.88
N ALA A 239 -40.89 3.67 15.73
CA ALA A 239 -39.90 3.13 16.63
C ALA A 239 -38.71 4.10 16.58
N THR A 240 -38.57 4.89 17.66
CA THR A 240 -37.42 5.68 18.09
C THR A 240 -36.29 5.76 17.05
N PRO A 241 -35.87 6.95 16.56
CA PRO A 241 -34.86 7.12 15.50
C PRO A 241 -33.64 6.20 15.58
N ASN A 242 -33.28 5.78 16.80
CA ASN A 242 -32.26 4.79 17.14
C ASN A 242 -32.48 3.38 16.53
N TYR A 243 -33.68 2.79 16.57
CA TYR A 243 -33.90 1.40 16.11
C TYR A 243 -33.85 1.27 14.58
N ARG A 244 -34.36 2.29 13.86
CA ARG A 244 -34.26 2.37 12.40
C ARG A 244 -32.81 2.57 11.95
N ALA A 245 -32.05 3.40 12.66
CA ALA A 245 -30.62 3.58 12.41
C ALA A 245 -29.85 2.27 12.64
N LEU A 246 -30.17 1.54 13.72
CA LEU A 246 -29.55 0.26 14.04
C LEU A 246 -29.82 -0.81 12.96
N LEU A 247 -31.08 -0.98 12.54
CA LEU A 247 -31.43 -1.93 11.47
C LEU A 247 -30.73 -1.58 10.15
N THR A 248 -30.66 -0.29 9.80
CA THR A 248 -29.95 0.18 8.60
C THR A 248 -28.44 -0.10 8.71
N SER A 249 -27.85 0.05 9.91
CA SER A 249 -26.44 -0.25 10.17
C SER A 249 -26.13 -1.74 10.02
N PHE A 250 -27.01 -2.63 10.52
CA PHE A 250 -26.85 -4.07 10.36
C PHE A 250 -27.02 -4.49 8.90
N GLN A 251 -27.98 -3.90 8.19
CA GLN A 251 -28.16 -4.15 6.77
C GLN A 251 -26.93 -3.72 5.96
N LYS A 252 -26.32 -2.57 6.30
CA LYS A 252 -25.07 -2.10 5.67
C LYS A 252 -23.90 -3.02 5.98
N GLN A 253 -23.75 -3.47 7.23
CA GLN A 253 -22.72 -4.44 7.62
C GLN A 253 -22.88 -5.77 6.87
N LEU A 254 -24.11 -6.25 6.67
CA LEU A 254 -24.37 -7.47 5.90
C LEU A 254 -23.96 -7.34 4.42
N ILE A 255 -24.23 -6.19 3.81
CA ILE A 255 -23.82 -5.92 2.42
C ILE A 255 -22.30 -5.82 2.32
N GLU A 256 -21.66 -5.10 3.23
CA GLU A 256 -20.21 -4.88 3.25
C GLU A 256 -19.43 -6.19 3.52
N THR A 257 -19.91 -7.01 4.45
CA THR A 257 -19.32 -8.33 4.73
C THR A 257 -19.49 -9.30 3.55
N LYS A 258 -20.62 -9.28 2.85
CA LYS A 258 -20.80 -10.05 1.61
C LYS A 258 -19.83 -9.61 0.51
N ALA A 259 -19.71 -8.31 0.26
CA ALA A 259 -18.76 -7.77 -0.73
C ALA A 259 -17.31 -8.13 -0.38
N ARG A 260 -16.93 -8.04 0.90
CA ARG A 260 -15.60 -8.43 1.38
C ARG A 260 -15.34 -9.93 1.19
N ASN A 261 -16.33 -10.78 1.45
CA ASN A 261 -16.21 -12.23 1.23
C ASN A 261 -16.05 -12.56 -0.26
N GLU A 262 -16.79 -11.91 -1.14
CA GLU A 262 -16.62 -12.06 -2.60
C GLU A 262 -15.22 -11.64 -3.05
N GLN A 263 -14.70 -10.53 -2.53
CA GLN A 263 -13.34 -10.07 -2.81
C GLN A 263 -12.28 -11.08 -2.35
N LEU A 264 -12.40 -11.59 -1.12
CA LEU A 264 -11.50 -12.61 -0.59
C LEU A 264 -11.57 -13.92 -1.38
N LEU A 265 -12.76 -14.28 -1.89
CA LEU A 265 -12.93 -15.46 -2.73
C LEU A 265 -12.19 -15.31 -4.07
N LEU A 266 -12.30 -14.14 -4.71
CA LEU A 266 -11.55 -13.81 -5.92
C LEU A 266 -10.03 -13.82 -5.68
N GLU A 267 -9.58 -13.23 -4.56
CA GLU A 267 -8.16 -13.25 -4.17
C GLU A 267 -7.66 -14.67 -3.93
N ASN A 268 -8.46 -15.53 -3.27
CA ASN A 268 -8.10 -16.93 -3.05
C ASN A 268 -7.97 -17.71 -4.37
N ILE A 269 -8.88 -17.47 -5.32
CA ILE A 269 -8.83 -18.06 -6.66
C ILE A 269 -7.55 -17.61 -7.38
N ASN A 270 -7.20 -16.32 -7.30
CA ASN A 270 -5.98 -15.80 -7.92
C ASN A 270 -4.72 -16.37 -7.27
N LEU A 271 -4.65 -16.43 -5.94
CA LEU A 271 -3.53 -17.03 -5.23
C LEU A 271 -3.36 -18.52 -5.55
N LYS A 272 -4.46 -19.26 -5.74
CA LYS A 272 -4.40 -20.65 -6.20
C LYS A 272 -3.80 -20.76 -7.60
N LYS A 273 -4.23 -19.91 -8.54
CA LYS A 273 -3.64 -19.87 -9.89
C LYS A 273 -2.16 -19.52 -9.86
N ASP A 274 -1.76 -18.55 -9.04
CA ASP A 274 -0.35 -18.18 -8.87
C ASP A 274 0.49 -19.31 -8.27
N LEU A 275 -0.09 -20.10 -7.35
CA LEU A 275 0.56 -21.28 -6.81
C LEU A 275 0.71 -22.40 -7.85
N GLU A 276 -0.26 -22.59 -8.74
CA GLU A 276 -0.19 -23.57 -9.83
C GLU A 276 0.85 -23.19 -10.90
N ILE A 277 1.07 -21.90 -11.13
CA ILE A 277 2.06 -21.40 -12.12
C ILE A 277 3.47 -21.33 -11.51
N ARG A 278 3.60 -21.37 -10.18
CA ARG A 278 4.89 -21.27 -9.50
C ARG A 278 5.72 -22.54 -9.77
N PRO A 279 6.98 -22.40 -10.26
CA PRO A 279 7.86 -23.55 -10.45
C PRO A 279 8.12 -24.27 -9.13
N THR A 280 8.08 -25.60 -9.18
CA THR A 280 8.38 -26.45 -8.03
C THR A 280 9.84 -26.25 -7.61
N ALA A 281 10.16 -26.41 -6.32
CA ALA A 281 11.54 -26.25 -5.82
C ALA A 281 12.57 -27.12 -6.56
N GLN A 282 12.15 -28.27 -7.11
CA GLN A 282 12.98 -29.13 -7.95
C GLN A 282 13.22 -28.52 -9.35
N GLU A 283 12.19 -27.99 -9.99
CA GLU A 283 12.29 -27.29 -11.29
C GLU A 283 13.14 -26.04 -11.17
N LEU A 284 12.99 -25.27 -10.09
CA LEU A 284 13.84 -24.11 -9.82
C LEU A 284 15.33 -24.51 -9.66
N LYS A 285 15.62 -25.64 -8.99
CA LYS A 285 16.99 -26.18 -8.87
C LYS A 285 17.53 -26.60 -10.23
N LEU A 286 16.70 -27.24 -11.07
CA LEU A 286 17.06 -27.61 -12.44
C LEU A 286 17.35 -26.38 -13.30
N TYR A 287 16.46 -25.39 -13.33
CA TYR A 287 16.67 -24.13 -14.05
C TYR A 287 17.91 -23.39 -13.56
N LYS A 288 18.15 -23.34 -12.24
CA LYS A 288 19.38 -22.74 -11.68
C LYS A 288 20.64 -23.48 -12.11
N HIS A 289 20.59 -24.81 -12.21
CA HIS A 289 21.72 -25.60 -12.71
C HIS A 289 21.94 -25.39 -14.21
N GLN A 290 20.87 -25.35 -15.01
CA GLN A 290 20.93 -25.07 -16.45
C GLN A 290 21.47 -23.67 -16.73
N VAL A 291 21.00 -22.65 -16.01
CA VAL A 291 21.53 -21.28 -16.10
C VAL A 291 23.02 -21.25 -15.77
N LYS A 292 23.46 -21.87 -14.68
CA LYS A 292 24.90 -21.98 -14.35
C LYS A 292 25.72 -22.67 -15.44
N LYS A 293 25.15 -23.68 -16.10
CA LYS A 293 25.81 -24.39 -17.21
C LYS A 293 25.91 -23.46 -18.42
N LEU A 294 24.84 -22.76 -18.79
CA LEU A 294 24.82 -21.78 -19.88
C LEU A 294 25.77 -20.61 -19.61
N GLU A 295 25.82 -20.08 -18.39
CA GLU A 295 26.77 -19.05 -17.99
C GLU A 295 28.23 -19.51 -18.13
N LYS A 296 28.54 -20.76 -17.76
CA LYS A 296 29.86 -21.34 -17.95
C LYS A 296 30.20 -21.51 -19.42
N THR A 297 29.25 -21.94 -20.24
CA THR A 297 29.45 -22.06 -21.68
C THR A 297 29.68 -20.67 -22.29
N LEU A 298 28.84 -19.68 -21.96
CA LEU A 298 28.97 -18.31 -22.44
C LEU A 298 30.33 -17.69 -22.05
N LYS A 299 30.79 -17.91 -20.81
CA LYS A 299 32.13 -17.45 -20.40
C LYS A 299 33.25 -18.09 -21.21
N LYS A 300 33.09 -19.33 -21.66
CA LYS A 300 34.06 -20.02 -22.52
C LYS A 300 33.98 -19.61 -23.98
N THR A 301 32.84 -19.10 -24.45
CA THR A 301 32.66 -18.62 -25.83
C THR A 301 33.05 -17.14 -25.99
N VAL A 302 33.15 -16.39 -24.88
CA VAL A 302 33.49 -14.96 -24.85
C VAL A 302 34.97 -14.71 -24.51
N GLN A 303 35.71 -15.75 -24.11
CA GLN A 303 37.19 -15.78 -24.04
C GLN A 303 37.75 -16.45 -25.30
#